data_AF-A0A4Q7P8R0-F1
#
_entry.id   AF-A0A4Q7P8R0-F1
#
_cell.length_a   1.000
_cell.length_b   1.000
_cell.length_c   1.000
_cell.angle_alpha   90.00
_cell.angle_beta   90.00
_cell.angle_gamma   90.00
#
_symmetry.space_group_name_H-M   'P 1'
#
loop_
_entity.id
_entity.type
_entity.pdbx_description
1 polymer ?
#
loop_
_entity_poly.entity_id
_entity_poly.type
_entity_poly.pdbx_seq_one_letter_code
_entity_poly.pdbx_strand_id
1 'polypeptide(L)' 'MKNYLFPVYLVTSFLIVFVTAIHANLNTALILFMFSISPLPIIWMVYRVLTADIVVESTFEEKWYEDVPKSQL' A
#
# COMPACT_ATOMS: atom_id res chain seq x y z
N MET A 1 -15.20 2.84 -9.03
CA MET A 1 -14.37 2.38 -7.88
C MET A 1 -13.75 3.60 -7.25
N LYS A 2 -13.73 3.71 -5.91
CA LYS A 2 -13.07 4.85 -5.25
C LYS A 2 -11.62 4.93 -5.76
N ASN A 3 -11.26 6.01 -6.45
CA ASN A 3 -10.11 6.08 -7.36
C ASN A 3 -8.73 5.86 -6.68
N TYR A 4 -8.68 5.87 -5.36
CA TYR A 4 -7.47 5.67 -4.55
C TYR A 4 -7.15 4.20 -4.25
N LEU A 5 -8.12 3.28 -4.38
CA LEU A 5 -7.88 1.86 -4.14
C LEU A 5 -7.08 1.20 -5.29
N PHE A 6 -7.19 1.75 -6.50
CA PHE A 6 -6.43 1.23 -7.64
C PHE A 6 -4.90 1.28 -7.43
N PRO A 7 -4.30 2.41 -7.02
CA PRO A 7 -2.89 2.44 -6.63
C PRO A 7 -2.52 1.38 -5.60
N VAL A 8 -3.36 1.17 -4.58
CA VAL A 8 -3.13 0.16 -3.54
C VAL A 8 -3.07 -1.25 -4.16
N TYR A 9 -4.08 -1.64 -4.93
CA TYR A 9 -4.11 -2.97 -5.56
C TYR A 9 -2.94 -3.18 -6.53
N LEU A 10 -2.54 -2.16 -7.29
CA LEU A 10 -1.41 -2.24 -8.20
C LEU A 10 -0.10 -2.50 -7.44
N VAL A 11 0.18 -1.71 -6.40
CA VAL A 11 1.41 -1.85 -5.61
C VAL A 11 1.43 -3.16 -4.83
N THR A 12 0.29 -3.58 -4.27
CA THR A 12 0.17 -4.89 -3.63
C THR A 12 0.43 -6.03 -4.63
N SER A 13 -0.10 -5.94 -5.85
CA SER A 13 0.16 -6.94 -6.89
C SER A 13 1.64 -6.99 -7.25
N PHE A 14 2.29 -5.82 -7.40
CA PHE A 14 3.74 -5.73 -7.61
C PHE A 14 4.53 -6.40 -6.47
N LEU A 15 4.14 -6.17 -5.21
CA LEU A 15 4.75 -6.80 -4.05
C LEU A 15 4.61 -8.33 -4.08
N ILE A 16 3.42 -8.84 -4.42
CA ILE A 16 3.19 -10.28 -4.56
C ILE A 16 4.12 -10.88 -5.61
N VAL A 17 4.27 -10.23 -6.76
CA VAL A 17 5.21 -10.68 -7.81
C VAL A 17 6.65 -10.65 -7.32
N PHE A 18 7.06 -9.59 -6.63
CA PHE A 18 8.42 -9.45 -6.07
C PHE A 18 8.75 -10.55 -5.07
N VAL A 19 7.86 -10.78 -4.09
CA VAL A 19 8.05 -11.82 -3.08
C VAL A 19 8.02 -13.21 -3.69
N THR A 20 7.15 -13.44 -4.68
CA THR A 20 7.12 -14.72 -5.42
C THR A 20 8.42 -14.95 -6.19
N ALA A 21 8.98 -13.91 -6.83
CA ALA A 21 10.25 -14.00 -7.53
C ALA A 21 11.40 -14.40 -6.60
N ILE A 22 11.41 -13.87 -5.36
CA ILE A 22 12.37 -14.26 -4.32
C ILE A 22 12.17 -15.74 -3.94
N HIS A 23 10.95 -16.15 -3.60
CA HIS A 23 10.68 -17.51 -3.14
C HIS A 23 10.91 -18.57 -4.23
N ALA A 24 10.63 -18.24 -5.49
CA ALA A 24 10.90 -19.09 -6.63
C ALA A 24 12.38 -19.10 -7.05
N ASN A 25 13.26 -18.39 -6.32
CA ASN A 25 14.68 -18.23 -6.65
C ASN A 25 14.89 -17.83 -8.12
N LEU A 26 14.11 -16.86 -8.60
CA LEU A 26 14.32 -16.30 -9.92
C LEU A 26 15.65 -15.55 -10.00
N ASN A 27 16.01 -15.13 -11.22
CA ASN A 27 17.26 -14.44 -11.49
C ASN A 27 17.51 -13.24 -10.54
N THR A 28 18.67 -13.21 -9.89
CA THR A 28 19.05 -12.16 -8.95
C THR A 28 19.02 -10.75 -9.54
N ALA A 29 19.42 -10.60 -10.82
CA ALA A 29 19.40 -9.30 -11.49
C ALA A 29 17.97 -8.78 -11.66
N LEU A 30 16.99 -9.66 -11.95
CA LEU A 30 15.58 -9.30 -12.00
C LEU A 30 15.07 -8.84 -10.62
N ILE A 31 15.40 -9.58 -9.55
CA ILE A 31 15.01 -9.24 -8.18
C ILE A 31 15.58 -7.87 -7.78
N LEU A 32 16.87 -7.63 -8.03
CA LEU A 32 17.52 -6.35 -7.73
C LEU A 32 16.96 -5.19 -8.56
N PHE A 33 16.61 -5.45 -9.82
CA PHE A 33 15.94 -4.48 -10.67
C PHE A 33 14.56 -4.10 -10.10
N MET A 34 13.73 -5.08 -9.77
CA MET A 34 12.41 -4.86 -9.14
C MET A 34 12.55 -4.09 -7.83
N PHE A 35 13.51 -4.46 -6.97
CA PHE A 35 13.77 -3.75 -5.73
C PHE A 35 14.15 -2.29 -5.98
N SER A 36 15.05 -2.03 -6.94
CA SER A 36 15.54 -0.68 -7.24
C SER A 36 14.43 0.23 -7.78
N ILE A 37 13.49 -0.30 -8.57
CA ILE A 37 12.35 0.48 -9.08
C ILE A 37 11.20 0.61 -8.07
N SER A 38 11.15 -0.24 -7.04
CA SER A 38 10.03 -0.31 -6.09
C SER A 38 9.69 0.99 -5.35
N PRO A 39 10.61 1.94 -5.08
CA PRO A 39 10.26 3.20 -4.46
C PRO A 39 9.29 4.04 -5.33
N LEU A 40 9.41 3.96 -6.66
CA LEU A 40 8.59 4.75 -7.59
C LEU A 40 7.09 4.46 -7.45
N PRO A 41 6.60 3.22 -7.57
CA PRO A 41 5.19 2.92 -7.40
C PRO A 41 4.70 3.14 -5.95
N ILE A 42 5.55 2.96 -4.94
CA ILE A 42 5.20 3.24 -3.53
C ILE A 42 4.94 4.73 -3.32
N ILE A 43 5.86 5.60 -3.73
CA ILE A 43 5.72 7.06 -3.58
C ILE A 43 4.47 7.53 -4.33
N TRP A 44 4.26 7.03 -5.55
CA TRP A 44 3.07 7.35 -6.33
C TRP A 44 1.78 6.91 -5.64
N MET A 45 1.73 5.69 -5.09
CA MET A 45 0.56 5.20 -4.35
C MET A 45 0.27 6.06 -3.12
N VAL A 46 1.29 6.36 -2.30
CA VAL A 46 1.13 7.19 -1.10
C VAL A 46 0.58 8.56 -1.47
N TYR A 47 1.14 9.22 -2.49
CA TYR A 47 0.64 10.50 -2.99
C TYR A 47 -0.85 10.42 -3.38
N ARG A 48 -1.24 9.39 -4.14
CA ARG A 48 -2.63 9.21 -4.59
C ARG A 48 -3.61 8.89 -3.48
N VAL A 49 -3.17 8.23 -2.41
CA VAL A 49 -4.00 7.95 -1.23
C VAL A 49 -4.16 9.22 -0.38
N LEU A 50 -3.09 9.97 -0.14
CA LEU A 50 -3.13 11.20 0.66
C LEU A 50 -3.90 12.34 -0.01
N THR A 51 -3.91 12.37 -1.34
CA THR A 51 -4.63 13.38 -2.13
C THR A 51 -5.99 12.90 -2.63
N ALA A 52 -6.48 11.77 -2.11
CA ALA A 52 -7.78 11.25 -2.48
C ALA A 52 -8.90 12.17 -1.99
N ASP A 53 -9.85 12.49 -2.86
CA ASP A 53 -11.05 13.24 -2.50
C ASP A 53 -12.02 12.32 -1.75
N ILE A 54 -11.78 12.18 -0.45
CA ILE A 54 -12.60 11.40 0.47
C ILE A 54 -12.94 12.22 1.70
N VAL A 55 -14.15 12.02 2.22
CA VAL A 55 -14.52 12.54 3.54
C VAL A 55 -13.77 11.71 4.58
N VAL A 56 -12.92 12.37 5.35
CA VAL A 56 -12.22 11.79 6.48
C VAL A 56 -13.08 12.06 7.71
N GLU A 57 -13.66 11.02 8.32
CA GLU A 57 -14.57 11.17 9.47
C GLU A 57 -13.85 11.61 10.75
N SER A 58 -12.56 11.32 10.86
CA SER A 58 -11.73 11.72 12.00
C SER A 58 -10.28 11.93 11.58
N THR A 59 -9.65 12.98 12.08
CA THR A 59 -8.22 13.23 11.86
C THR A 59 -7.35 12.45 12.83
N PHE A 60 -6.05 12.41 12.54
CA PHE A 60 -5.07 11.75 13.41
C PHE A 60 -4.96 12.43 14.79
N GLU A 61 -5.22 13.74 14.86
CA GLU A 61 -5.26 14.49 16.12
C GLU A 61 -6.49 14.13 16.97
N GLU A 62 -7.61 13.79 16.33
CA GLU A 62 -8.84 13.40 17.01
C GLU A 62 -8.80 11.93 17.46
N LYS A 63 -8.24 11.06 16.62
CA LYS A 63 -8.19 9.61 16.86
C LYS A 63 -6.88 9.02 16.37
N TRP A 64 -5.83 9.14 17.19
CA TRP A 64 -4.53 8.52 16.93
C TRP A 64 -4.61 6.99 16.90
N TYR A 65 -5.44 6.41 17.78
CA TYR A 65 -5.64 4.96 17.91
C TYR A 65 -7.05 4.70 18.46
N GLU A 66 -7.79 3.76 17.85
CA GLU A 66 -9.18 3.47 18.22
C GLU A 66 -9.37 1.97 18.45
N ASP A 67 -9.24 1.54 19.71
CA ASP A 67 -9.70 0.24 20.17
C ASP A 67 -11.12 0.40 20.72
N VAL A 68 -12.09 -0.28 20.11
CA VAL A 68 -13.47 -0.31 20.61
C VAL A 68 -13.66 -1.46 21.61
N PRO A 69 -14.20 -1.21 22.81
CA PRO A 69 -14.52 -2.27 23.77
C PRO A 69 -15.59 -3.22 23.20
N LYS A 70 -15.42 -4.53 23.40
CA LYS A 70 -16.38 -5.57 22.96
C LYS A 70 -17.82 -5.37 23.47
N SER A 71 -18.01 -4.61 24.53
CA SER A 71 -19.33 -4.34 25.13
C SER A 71 -20.16 -3.30 24.38
N GLN A 72 -19.63 -2.70 23.30
CA GLN A 72 -20.32 -1.69 22.48
C GLN A 72 -20.71 -2.21 21.08
N LEU A 73 -20.74 -3.55 20.88
CA LEU A 73 -21.26 -4.24 19.69
C LEU A 73 -22.62 -4.88 19.96
#